data_AF-A0A5J4VKI4-F1
#
_entry.id   AF-A0A5J4VKI4-F1
#
_cell.length_a   1.000
_cell.length_b   1.000
_cell.length_c   1.000
_cell.angle_alpha   90.00
_cell.angle_beta   90.00
_cell.angle_gamma   90.00
#
_symmetry.space_group_name_H-M   'P 1'
#
loop_
_entity.id
_entity.type
_entity.pdbx_description
1 polymer ?
#
loop_
_entity_poly.entity_id
_entity_poly.type
_entity_poly.pdbx_seq_one_letter_code
_entity_poly.pdbx_strand_id
1 'polypeptide(L)'
;MAEFPFDVEPLLHFYNAPAHIAAKTTKFISKNNIIRLPQPPYSPDLSPSDFYLFGYLKGALKDITFESAEQALAATEQILQKIYSRSLKRYQITGLLD
;
A
#
# COMPACT_ATOMS: atom_id res chain seq x y z
N MET A 1 -2.31 -1.65 -17.85
CA MET A 1 -1.21 -1.59 -16.86
C MET A 1 -1.27 -0.21 -16.24
N ALA A 2 -1.01 -0.04 -14.94
CA ALA A 2 -0.95 1.30 -14.37
C ALA A 2 0.24 2.04 -15.01
N GLU A 3 -0.02 3.20 -15.61
CA GLU A 3 1.01 4.08 -16.16
C GLU A 3 1.19 5.22 -15.16
N PHE A 4 2.41 5.35 -14.64
CA PHE A 4 2.76 6.47 -13.75
C PHE A 4 3.11 7.69 -14.62
N PRO A 5 2.71 8.91 -14.20
CA PRO A 5 3.11 10.13 -14.89
C PRO A 5 4.64 10.22 -15.00
N PHE A 6 5.16 10.63 -16.15
CA PHE A 6 6.62 10.71 -16.41
C PHE A 6 7.34 11.74 -15.51
N ASP A 7 6.61 12.67 -14.91
CA ASP A 7 7.09 13.77 -14.07
C ASP A 7 7.07 13.45 -12.57
N VAL A 8 6.69 12.23 -12.18
CA VAL A 8 6.62 11.82 -10.76
C VAL A 8 7.41 10.54 -10.57
N GLU A 9 8.35 10.56 -9.61
CA GLU A 9 9.01 9.35 -9.11
C GLU A 9 8.18 8.74 -7.98
N PRO A 10 7.47 7.62 -8.20
CA PRO A 10 6.60 7.05 -7.18
C PRO A 10 7.45 6.39 -6.08
N LEU A 11 7.15 6.71 -4.83
CA LEU A 11 7.73 6.01 -3.68
C LEU A 11 6.86 4.79 -3.34
N LEU A 12 7.48 3.61 -3.30
CA LEU A 12 6.82 2.36 -2.96
C LEU A 12 7.34 1.83 -1.62
N HIS A 13 6.42 1.64 -0.67
CA HIS A 13 6.69 1.01 0.62
C HIS A 13 5.92 -0.30 0.74
N PHE A 14 6.60 -1.42 0.97
CA PHE A 14 6.00 -2.72 1.23
C PHE A 14 6.96 -3.67 1.97
N TYR A 15 6.43 -4.77 2.52
CA TYR A 15 7.24 -5.74 3.26
C TYR A 15 8.24 -6.51 2.38
N ASN A 16 9.30 -7.05 2.98
CA ASN A 16 10.33 -7.86 2.30
C ASN A 16 9.89 -9.32 2.05
N ALA A 17 8.61 -9.55 1.73
CA ALA A 17 8.14 -10.89 1.39
C ALA A 17 8.92 -11.45 0.19
N PRO A 18 9.13 -12.78 0.07
CA PRO A 18 9.90 -13.37 -1.03
C PRO A 18 9.45 -12.91 -2.42
N ALA A 19 8.13 -12.78 -2.63
CA ALA A 19 7.56 -12.29 -3.88
C ALA A 19 7.89 -10.81 -4.19
N HIS A 20 8.06 -9.97 -3.16
CA HIS A 20 8.37 -8.55 -3.30
C HIS A 20 9.85 -8.29 -3.60
N ILE A 21 10.74 -9.19 -3.16
CA ILE A 21 12.19 -9.12 -3.41
C ILE A 21 12.64 -9.96 -4.60
N ALA A 22 11.74 -10.75 -5.19
CA ALA A 22 12.03 -11.59 -6.35
C ALA A 22 12.51 -10.76 -7.56
N ALA A 23 13.39 -11.34 -8.36
CA ALA A 23 14.02 -10.70 -9.52
C ALA A 23 13.00 -10.10 -10.51
N LYS A 24 11.85 -10.76 -10.70
CA LYS A 24 10.79 -10.26 -11.59
C LYS A 24 10.19 -8.95 -11.08
N THR A 25 9.94 -8.86 -9.78
CA THR A 25 9.37 -7.69 -9.12
C THR A 25 10.36 -6.55 -9.07
N THR A 26 11.62 -6.81 -8.69
CA THR A 26 12.66 -5.78 -8.64
C THR A 26 12.97 -5.22 -10.03
N LYS A 27 12.98 -6.06 -11.08
CA LYS A 27 13.10 -5.62 -12.48
C LYS A 27 11.92 -4.77 -12.94
N PHE A 28 10.71 -5.08 -12.48
CA PHE A 28 9.54 -4.25 -12.78
C PHE A 28 9.65 -2.87 -12.11
N ILE A 29 10.01 -2.83 -10.83
CA ILE A 29 10.18 -1.58 -10.07
C ILE A 29 11.21 -0.67 -10.75
N SER A 30 12.39 -1.21 -11.10
CA SER A 30 13.45 -0.43 -11.74
C SER A 30 13.07 0.04 -13.15
N LYS A 31 12.41 -0.80 -13.96
CA LYS A 31 11.98 -0.43 -15.32
C LYS A 31 10.96 0.71 -15.34
N ASN A 32 10.19 0.88 -14.27
CA ASN A 32 9.12 1.88 -14.18
C ASN A 32 9.51 3.11 -13.32
N ASN A 33 10.80 3.31 -13.02
CA ASN A 33 11.31 4.44 -12.23
C ASN A 33 10.60 4.58 -10.85
N ILE A 34 10.23 3.45 -10.24
CA ILE A 34 9.64 3.42 -8.91
C ILE A 34 10.77 3.33 -7.89
N ILE A 35 10.80 4.24 -6.92
CA ILE A 35 11.76 4.23 -5.82
C ILE A 35 11.18 3.38 -4.70
N ARG A 36 11.82 2.23 -4.44
CA ARG A 36 11.46 1.40 -3.28
C ARG A 36 12.07 1.97 -2.01
N LEU A 37 11.23 2.26 -1.02
CA LEU A 37 11.67 2.63 0.32
C LEU A 37 12.19 1.40 1.08
N PRO A 38 13.27 1.52 1.87
CA PRO A 38 13.78 0.43 2.69
C PRO A 38 12.76 0.08 3.78
N GLN A 39 12.54 -1.22 3.98
CA GLN A 39 11.71 -1.74 5.08
C GLN A 39 12.57 -2.64 5.96
N PRO A 40 12.76 -2.33 7.25
CA PRO A 40 13.47 -3.22 8.16
C PRO A 40 12.69 -4.54 8.38
N PRO A 41 13.39 -5.65 8.66
CA PRO A 41 12.74 -6.92 8.99
C PRO A 41 11.83 -6.79 10.23
N TYR A 42 10.65 -7.42 10.18
CA TYR A 42 9.71 -7.49 11.30
C TYR A 42 9.25 -6.13 11.87
N SER A 43 9.12 -5.10 11.02
CA SER A 43 8.66 -3.75 11.44
C SER A 43 7.25 -3.40 10.92
N PRO A 44 6.19 -4.09 11.38
CA PRO A 44 4.82 -3.78 10.96
C PRO A 44 4.36 -2.39 11.44
N ASP A 45 4.98 -1.86 12.50
CA ASP A 45 4.77 -0.51 13.01
C ASP A 45 5.18 0.58 12.02
N LEU A 46 6.11 0.30 11.11
CA LEU A 46 6.54 1.22 10.06
C LEU A 46 5.68 1.16 8.79
N SER A 47 4.85 0.13 8.65
CA SER A 47 4.00 -0.06 7.47
C SER A 47 2.65 0.63 7.67
N PRO A 48 2.31 1.66 6.88
CA PRO A 48 1.02 2.35 7.04
C PRO A 48 -0.20 1.42 6.87
N SER A 49 -0.05 0.41 6.01
CA SER A 49 -1.09 -0.60 5.80
C SER A 49 -1.34 -1.43 7.06
N ASP A 50 -0.27 -1.88 7.73
CA ASP A 50 -0.35 -2.73 8.91
C ASP A 50 -0.72 -1.92 10.16
N PHE A 51 -0.13 -0.73 10.33
CA PHE A 51 -0.38 0.15 11.47
C PHE A 51 -1.80 0.72 11.49
N TYR A 52 -2.34 1.11 10.33
CA TYR A 52 -3.62 1.81 10.25
C TYR A 52 -4.68 1.07 9.42
N LEU A 53 -4.42 0.83 8.14
CA LEU A 53 -5.45 0.44 7.18
C LEU A 53 -6.14 -0.87 7.56
N PHE A 54 -5.37 -1.91 7.86
CA PHE A 54 -5.93 -3.22 8.20
C PHE A 54 -6.63 -3.21 9.56
N GLY A 55 -6.17 -2.41 10.52
CA GLY A 55 -6.86 -2.21 11.79
C GLY A 55 -8.22 -1.54 11.59
N TYR A 56 -8.26 -0.49 10.77
CA TYR A 56 -9.49 0.22 10.42
C TYR A 56 -10.50 -0.69 9.71
N LEU A 57 -10.05 -1.44 8.70
CA LEU A 57 -10.89 -2.41 7.98
C LEU A 57 -11.43 -3.49 8.91
N LYS A 58 -10.58 -4.11 9.74
CA LYS A 58 -11.02 -5.13 10.71
C LYS A 58 -12.07 -4.60 11.68
N GLY A 59 -11.92 -3.37 12.15
CA GLY A 59 -12.91 -2.72 13.02
C GLY A 59 -14.24 -2.50 12.32
N ALA A 60 -14.20 -2.02 11.08
CA ALA A 60 -15.40 -1.74 10.28
C ALA A 60 -16.12 -3.02 9.79
N LEU A 61 -15.37 -4.10 9.56
CA LEU A 61 -15.89 -5.40 9.12
C LEU A 61 -16.22 -6.34 10.29
N LYS A 62 -16.05 -5.88 11.53
CA LYS A 62 -16.25 -6.71 12.71
C LYS A 62 -17.71 -7.21 12.77
N ASP A 63 -17.87 -8.48 13.07
CA ASP A 63 -19.16 -9.16 13.23
C ASP A 63 -20.03 -9.21 11.96
N ILE A 64 -19.44 -8.94 10.78
CA ILE A 64 -20.10 -9.12 9.48
C ILE A 64 -19.73 -10.49 8.89
N THR A 65 -20.73 -11.27 8.50
CA THR A 65 -20.56 -12.52 7.74
C THR A 65 -20.91 -12.29 6.27
N PHE A 66 -20.06 -12.79 5.37
CA PHE A 66 -20.28 -12.72 3.93
C PHE A 66 -20.55 -14.12 3.38
N GLU A 67 -21.52 -14.22 2.46
CA GLU A 67 -21.85 -15.48 1.78
C GLU A 67 -20.96 -15.72 0.56
N SER A 68 -20.27 -14.67 0.07
CA SER A 68 -19.37 -14.77 -1.08
C SER A 68 -18.21 -13.78 -0.98
N ALA A 69 -17.17 -14.03 -1.78
CA ALA A 69 -16.01 -13.15 -1.88
C ALA A 69 -16.38 -11.78 -2.49
N GLU A 70 -17.34 -11.75 -3.41
CA GLU A 70 -17.84 -10.55 -4.07
C GLU A 70 -18.55 -9.63 -3.08
N GLN A 71 -19.32 -10.18 -2.15
CA GLN A 71 -19.93 -9.39 -1.07
C GLN A 71 -18.86 -8.78 -0.15
N ALA A 72 -17.84 -9.57 0.22
CA ALA A 72 -16.73 -9.08 1.04
C ALA A 72 -15.93 -7.98 0.33
N LEU A 73 -15.69 -8.13 -0.98
CA LEU A 73 -15.02 -7.13 -1.81
C LEU A 73 -15.84 -5.84 -1.87
N ALA A 74 -17.12 -5.91 -2.20
CA ALA A 74 -18.00 -4.74 -2.30
C ALA A 74 -18.09 -3.98 -0.95
N ALA A 75 -18.20 -4.69 0.17
CA ALA A 75 -18.19 -4.08 1.49
C ALA A 75 -16.85 -3.39 1.79
N THR A 76 -15.73 -4.05 1.46
CA THR A 76 -14.39 -3.49 1.62
C THR A 76 -14.22 -2.21 0.80
N GLU A 77 -14.64 -2.21 -0.46
CA GLU A 77 -14.59 -1.03 -1.34
C GLU A 77 -15.40 0.14 -0.76
N GLN A 78 -16.61 -0.12 -0.28
CA GLN A 78 -17.44 0.90 0.36
C GLN A 78 -16.80 1.48 1.62
N ILE A 79 -16.10 0.67 2.42
CA ILE A 79 -15.37 1.16 3.60
C ILE A 79 -14.17 2.00 3.18
N LEU A 80 -13.41 1.56 2.18
CA LEU A 80 -12.25 2.30 1.66
C LEU A 80 -12.65 3.67 1.11
N GLN A 81 -13.78 3.77 0.40
CA GLN A 81 -14.31 5.05 -0.11
C GLN A 81 -14.68 6.04 1.00
N LYS A 82 -14.95 5.56 2.22
CA LYS A 82 -15.25 6.41 3.39
C LYS A 82 -13.99 6.94 4.08
N ILE A 83 -12.80 6.46 3.72
CA ILE A 83 -11.55 7.01 4.24
C ILE A 83 -11.37 8.42 3.67
N TYR A 84 -11.52 9.42 4.53
CA TYR A 84 -11.37 10.82 4.13
C TYR A 84 -9.98 11.08 3.53
N SER A 85 -9.94 11.87 2.46
CA SER A 85 -8.70 12.31 1.82
C SER A 85 -7.73 12.97 2.81
N ARG A 86 -8.22 13.68 3.83
CA ARG A 86 -7.39 14.26 4.91
C ARG A 86 -6.61 13.21 5.71
N SER A 87 -7.13 11.99 5.82
CA SER A 87 -6.45 10.86 6.47
C SER A 87 -5.36 10.27 5.59
N LEU A 88 -5.51 10.41 4.26
CA LEU A 88 -4.52 10.04 3.25
C LEU A 88 -3.59 11.23 2.99
N LYS A 89 -2.63 11.44 3.90
CA LYS A 89 -1.65 12.52 3.72
C LYS A 89 -0.74 12.21 2.54
N ARG A 90 -0.71 13.13 1.56
CA ARG A 90 0.29 13.11 0.49
C ARG A 90 1.59 13.70 1.03
N TYR A 91 2.63 12.87 1.10
CA TYR A 91 3.97 13.32 1.43
C TYR A 91 4.81 13.41 0.16
N GLN A 92 5.57 14.49 0.02
CA GLN A 92 6.68 14.60 -0.90
C GLN A 92 7.94 14.52 -0.06
N ILE A 93 8.79 13.53 -0.33
CA ILE A 93 10.09 13.43 0.29
C ILE A 93 11.04 14.27 -0.58
N THR A 94 11.43 15.45 -0.10
CA THR A 94 12.46 16.28 -0.74
C THR A 94 13.76 16.16 0.05
N GLY A 95 14.88 15.84 -0.62
CA GLY A 95 16.23 15.87 -0.03
C GLY A 95 16.77 14.54 0.52
N LEU A 96 16.50 13.41 -0.14
CA LEU A 96 17.11 12.10 0.20
C LEU A 96 18.11 11.60 -0.86
N LEU A 97 18.45 12.46 -1.83
CA LEU A 97 19.47 12.22 -2.85
C LEU A 97 20.55 13.31 -2.74
N ASP A 98 21.23 13.34 -1.60
CA ASP A 98 22.55 13.97 -1.44
C ASP A 98 23.56 12.86 -1.13
#